data_AF-A0A969QIP0-F1
#
_entry.id   AF-A0A969QIP0-F1
#
_cell.length_a   1.000
_cell.length_b   1.000
_cell.length_c   1.000
_cell.angle_alpha   90.00
_cell.angle_beta   90.00
_cell.angle_gamma   90.00
#
_symmetry.space_group_name_H-M   'P 1'
#
loop_
_entity.id
_entity.type
_entity.pdbx_description
1 polymer ?
#
loop_
_entity_poly.entity_id
_entity_poly.type
_entity_poly.pdbx_seq_one_letter_code
_entity_poly.pdbx_strand_id
1 'polypeptide(L)'
;MTLKLITQGQYDNETGLFCNQHGKPKYYVATDNLQNDAYKGLLPHDLIDIIAQQHLHFNSTTETGSIFHLAGCLSEFGKVGVTSIGNSPVEAEAIYNQVIQALDEAVLG
;
A
#
# COMPACT_ATOMS: atom_id res chain seq x y z
N MET A 1 -3.52 4.74 -11.32
CA MET A 1 -2.44 4.38 -12.27
C MET A 1 -1.60 3.21 -11.77
N THR A 2 -1.16 3.23 -10.50
CA THR A 2 -0.34 2.18 -9.86
C THR A 2 -0.87 0.75 -10.07
N LEU A 3 -2.13 0.49 -9.72
CA LEU A 3 -2.72 -0.86 -9.82
C LEU A 3 -2.66 -1.44 -11.25
N LYS A 4 -2.95 -0.63 -12.26
CA LYS A 4 -2.87 -1.05 -13.68
C LYS A 4 -1.45 -1.41 -14.11
N LEU A 5 -0.45 -0.64 -13.68
CA LEU A 5 0.94 -0.85 -14.11
C LEU A 5 1.54 -2.12 -13.52
N ILE A 6 1.22 -2.43 -12.27
CA ILE A 6 1.84 -3.53 -11.52
C ILE A 6 1.14 -4.89 -11.73
N THR A 7 -0.17 -4.91 -12.00
CA THR A 7 -0.93 -6.15 -12.25
C THR A 7 -1.22 -6.38 -13.73
N GLN A 8 -0.82 -5.45 -14.59
CA GLN A 8 -1.19 -5.40 -16.03
C GLN A 8 -2.70 -5.57 -16.24
N GLY A 9 -3.49 -5.11 -15.27
CA GLY A 9 -4.93 -5.36 -15.23
C GLY A 9 -5.76 -4.38 -16.06
N GLN A 10 -7.03 -4.70 -16.19
CA GLN A 10 -8.01 -3.91 -16.92
C GLN A 10 -9.39 -4.01 -16.26
N TYR A 11 -10.24 -3.03 -16.54
CA TYR A 11 -11.64 -3.10 -16.11
C TYR A 11 -12.39 -4.10 -16.98
N ASP A 12 -13.19 -4.94 -16.33
CA ASP A 12 -14.22 -5.74 -16.97
C ASP A 12 -15.41 -4.84 -17.31
N ASN A 13 -15.82 -4.81 -18.59
CA ASN A 13 -16.84 -3.88 -19.07
C ASN A 13 -18.27 -4.24 -18.61
N GLU A 14 -18.53 -5.50 -18.23
CA GLU A 14 -19.86 -5.94 -17.81
C GLU A 14 -20.08 -5.69 -16.32
N THR A 15 -19.08 -5.99 -15.50
CA THR A 15 -19.15 -5.91 -14.03
C THR A 15 -18.59 -4.62 -13.45
N GLY A 16 -17.77 -3.89 -14.22
CA GLY A 16 -17.05 -2.70 -13.76
C GLY A 16 -15.90 -3.00 -12.79
N LEU A 17 -15.60 -4.28 -12.52
CA LEU A 17 -14.51 -4.68 -11.64
C LEU A 17 -13.16 -4.51 -12.33
N PHE A 18 -12.16 -4.08 -11.57
CA PHE A 18 -10.78 -4.13 -12.04
C PHE A 18 -10.23 -5.55 -11.85
N CYS A 19 -9.77 -6.17 -12.93
CA CYS A 19 -9.23 -7.52 -12.93
C CYS A 19 -7.75 -7.51 -13.35
N ASN A 20 -6.95 -8.39 -12.76
CA ASN A 20 -5.58 -8.61 -13.22
C ASN A 20 -5.55 -9.30 -14.60
N GLN A 21 -4.35 -9.53 -15.13
CA GLN A 21 -4.15 -10.21 -16.41
C GLN A 21 -4.73 -11.65 -16.48
N HIS A 22 -5.01 -12.27 -15.33
CA HIS A 22 -5.60 -13.60 -15.22
C HIS A 22 -7.13 -13.56 -14.98
N GLY A 23 -7.76 -12.39 -15.10
CA GLY A 23 -9.21 -12.23 -14.89
C GLY A 23 -9.65 -12.27 -13.44
N LYS A 24 -8.73 -12.20 -12.47
CA LYS A 24 -9.07 -12.16 -11.04
C LYS A 24 -9.31 -10.73 -10.58
N PRO A 25 -10.44 -10.43 -9.92
CA PRO A 25 -10.70 -9.11 -9.34
C PRO A 25 -9.61 -8.70 -8.34
N LYS A 26 -9.24 -7.42 -8.39
CA LYS A 26 -8.34 -6.78 -7.43
C LYS A 26 -8.99 -5.56 -6.82
N TYR A 27 -8.79 -5.41 -5.52
CA TYR A 27 -9.34 -4.33 -4.72
C TYR A 27 -8.20 -3.56 -4.08
N TYR A 28 -8.41 -2.27 -3.82
CA TYR A 28 -7.37 -1.45 -3.24
C TYR A 28 -7.91 -0.34 -2.34
N VAL A 29 -7.09 0.03 -1.36
CA VAL A 29 -7.18 1.31 -0.65
C VAL A 29 -6.00 2.16 -1.14
N ALA A 30 -6.26 3.38 -1.58
CA ALA A 30 -5.20 4.30 -1.98
C ALA A 30 -5.39 5.66 -1.31
N THR A 31 -4.31 6.18 -0.73
CA THR A 31 -4.28 7.52 -0.13
C THR A 31 -2.92 8.13 -0.35
N ASP A 32 -2.90 9.44 -0.61
CA ASP A 32 -1.67 10.24 -0.63
C ASP A 32 -1.43 10.93 0.72
N ASN A 33 -2.34 10.75 1.69
CA ASN A 33 -2.41 11.50 2.94
C ASN A 33 -2.37 10.59 4.17
N LEU A 34 -1.65 9.45 4.13
CA LEU A 34 -1.29 8.78 5.38
C LEU A 34 -0.27 9.66 6.09
N GLN A 35 -0.74 10.41 7.08
CA GLN A 35 0.01 11.49 7.69
C GLN A 35 -0.17 11.51 9.21
N ASN A 36 0.96 11.57 9.92
CA ASN A 36 1.02 11.73 11.37
C ASN A 36 2.31 12.49 11.74
N ASP A 37 2.23 13.47 12.64
CA ASP A 37 3.40 14.23 13.09
C ASP A 37 4.46 13.31 13.74
N ALA A 38 4.03 12.21 14.37
CA ALA A 38 4.94 11.22 14.94
C ALA A 38 5.82 10.52 13.89
N TYR A 39 5.40 10.50 12.61
CA TYR A 39 6.17 9.88 11.52
C TYR A 39 7.33 10.76 11.02
N LYS A 40 7.40 12.03 11.44
CA LYS A 40 8.51 12.91 11.09
C LYS A 40 9.81 12.34 11.61
N GLY A 41 10.86 12.38 10.78
CA GLY A 41 12.15 11.76 11.06
C GLY A 41 12.30 10.35 10.49
N LEU A 42 11.22 9.63 10.18
CA LEU A 42 11.33 8.35 9.47
C LEU A 42 11.87 8.57 8.05
N LEU A 43 12.98 7.92 7.73
CA LEU A 43 13.61 8.02 6.43
C LEU A 43 12.96 7.05 5.44
N PRO A 44 13.04 7.32 4.12
CA PRO A 44 12.50 6.40 3.12
C PRO A 44 13.05 4.96 3.22
N HIS A 45 14.28 4.77 3.70
CA HIS A 45 14.82 3.42 3.90
C HIS A 45 14.22 2.72 5.12
N ASP A 46 13.99 3.44 6.23
CA ASP A 46 13.29 2.91 7.41
C ASP A 46 11.90 2.40 7.01
N LEU A 47 11.18 3.15 6.18
CA LEU A 47 9.90 2.73 5.63
C LEU A 47 9.99 1.39 4.89
N ILE A 48 11.00 1.20 4.04
CA ILE A 48 11.18 -0.08 3.33
C ILE A 48 11.45 -1.21 4.31
N ASP A 49 12.29 -0.97 5.31
CA ASP A 49 12.66 -1.99 6.31
C ASP A 49 11.45 -2.38 7.18
N ILE A 50 10.67 -1.41 7.69
CA ILE A 50 9.45 -1.64 8.47
C ILE A 50 8.46 -2.52 7.69
N ILE A 51 8.22 -2.18 6.43
CA ILE A 51 7.24 -2.87 5.58
C ILE A 51 7.75 -4.25 5.15
N ALA A 52 9.06 -4.41 4.93
CA ALA A 52 9.67 -5.69 4.63
C ALA A 52 9.57 -6.66 5.82
N GLN A 53 9.87 -6.19 7.03
CA GLN A 53 9.81 -6.98 8.27
C GLN A 53 8.39 -7.50 8.56
N GLN A 54 7.37 -6.70 8.25
CA GLN A 54 5.97 -7.07 8.44
C GLN A 54 5.36 -7.82 7.24
N HIS A 55 6.16 -8.15 6.22
CA HIS A 55 5.69 -8.79 4.97
C HIS A 55 4.55 -8.03 4.26
N LEU A 56 4.53 -6.70 4.38
CA LEU A 56 3.48 -5.84 3.82
C LEU A 56 3.81 -5.29 2.43
N HIS A 57 5.01 -5.56 1.91
CA HIS A 57 5.41 -5.14 0.56
C HIS A 57 4.60 -5.90 -0.50
N PHE A 58 4.44 -5.28 -1.67
CA PHE A 58 3.77 -5.93 -2.80
C PHE A 58 4.45 -7.24 -3.21
N ASN A 59 3.68 -8.32 -3.22
CA ASN A 59 4.08 -9.64 -3.68
C ASN A 59 3.59 -9.87 -5.11
N SER A 60 4.49 -10.07 -6.06
CA SER A 60 4.15 -10.24 -7.48
C SER A 60 3.46 -11.57 -7.82
N THR A 61 3.55 -12.58 -6.96
CA THR A 61 2.88 -13.87 -7.18
C THR A 61 1.42 -13.80 -6.77
N THR A 62 1.12 -13.19 -5.63
CA THR A 62 -0.26 -13.01 -5.17
C THR A 62 -0.89 -11.74 -5.73
N GLU A 63 -0.08 -10.80 -6.22
CA GLU A 63 -0.46 -9.42 -6.59
C GLU A 63 -1.21 -8.73 -5.45
N THR A 64 -0.74 -8.90 -4.22
CA THR A 64 -1.27 -8.26 -3.01
C THR A 64 -0.16 -7.61 -2.21
N GLY A 65 -0.53 -6.75 -1.26
CA GLY A 65 0.40 -5.98 -0.43
C GLY A 65 0.35 -4.49 -0.74
N SER A 66 1.32 -3.75 -0.21
CA SER A 66 1.35 -2.29 -0.27
C SER A 66 2.49 -1.77 -1.14
N ILE A 67 2.20 -0.66 -1.83
CA ILE A 67 3.16 0.12 -2.59
C ILE A 67 3.14 1.53 -2.06
N PHE A 68 4.32 2.09 -1.84
CA PHE A 68 4.50 3.42 -1.30
C PHE A 68 4.91 4.40 -2.39
N HIS A 69 4.38 5.61 -2.31
CA HIS A 69 4.70 6.74 -3.17
C HIS A 69 4.85 7.99 -2.31
N LEU A 70 5.47 9.04 -2.85
CA LEU A 70 5.81 10.25 -2.09
C LEU A 70 6.66 9.98 -0.83
N ALA A 71 7.48 8.92 -0.82
CA ALA A 71 8.29 8.55 0.36
C ALA A 71 9.24 9.67 0.82
N GLY A 72 9.68 10.55 -0.08
CA GLY A 72 10.48 11.73 0.27
C GLY A 72 9.76 12.76 1.16
N CYS A 73 8.44 12.71 1.25
CA CYS A 73 7.65 13.57 2.15
C CYS A 73 7.58 13.02 3.58
N LEU A 74 7.99 11.77 3.82
CA LEU A 74 7.80 11.11 5.10
C LEU A 74 8.61 11.78 6.20
N SER A 75 9.91 11.99 5.97
CA SER A 75 10.81 12.50 7.00
C SER A 75 10.48 13.93 7.44
N GLU A 76 10.16 14.82 6.48
CA GLU A 76 9.90 16.23 6.76
C GLU A 76 8.46 16.51 7.20
N PHE A 77 7.49 15.87 6.53
CA PHE A 77 6.07 16.19 6.70
C PHE A 77 5.28 15.12 7.45
N GLY A 78 5.92 14.01 7.83
CA GLY A 78 5.25 12.86 8.45
C GLY A 78 4.23 12.22 7.52
N LYS A 79 4.41 12.35 6.19
CA LYS A 79 3.40 12.04 5.17
C LYS A 79 3.93 11.06 4.14
N VAL A 80 3.15 10.03 3.85
CA VAL A 80 3.45 9.08 2.78
C VAL A 80 2.18 8.71 2.01
N GLY A 81 2.35 8.44 0.72
CA GLY A 81 1.30 7.84 -0.09
C GLY A 81 1.41 6.32 -0.08
N VAL A 82 0.26 5.65 -0.04
CA VAL A 82 0.19 4.18 -0.06
C VAL A 82 -0.96 3.70 -0.94
N THR A 83 -0.71 2.62 -1.68
CA THR A 83 -1.73 1.80 -2.34
C THR A 83 -1.65 0.38 -1.79
N SER A 84 -2.63 -0.03 -0.98
CA SER A 84 -2.75 -1.36 -0.39
C SER A 84 -3.73 -2.21 -1.21
N ILE A 85 -3.29 -3.40 -1.65
CA ILE A 85 -3.97 -4.19 -2.67
C ILE A 85 -4.32 -5.57 -2.11
N GLY A 86 -5.57 -5.99 -2.26
CA GLY A 86 -6.09 -7.28 -1.82
C GLY A 86 -6.93 -8.00 -2.90
N ASN A 87 -7.23 -9.27 -2.65
CA ASN A 87 -8.15 -10.09 -3.44
C ASN A 87 -9.62 -9.91 -3.00
N SER A 88 -9.86 -9.14 -1.96
CA SER A 88 -11.18 -8.68 -1.52
C SER A 88 -11.09 -7.26 -0.96
N PRO A 89 -12.20 -6.51 -0.86
CA PRO A 89 -12.21 -5.21 -0.20
C PRO A 89 -11.69 -5.28 1.25
N VAL A 90 -12.11 -6.32 1.99
CA VAL A 90 -11.72 -6.55 3.38
C VAL A 90 -10.22 -6.80 3.51
N GLU A 91 -9.64 -7.59 2.60
CA GLU A 91 -8.19 -7.82 2.59
C GLU A 91 -7.40 -6.55 2.28
N ALA A 92 -7.85 -5.75 1.31
CA ALA A 92 -7.20 -4.48 0.97
C ALA A 92 -7.20 -3.49 2.16
N GLU A 93 -8.32 -3.42 2.88
CA GLU A 93 -8.46 -2.60 4.09
C GLU A 93 -7.62 -3.16 5.25
N ALA A 94 -7.57 -4.48 5.43
CA ALA A 94 -6.73 -5.12 6.45
C ALA A 94 -5.24 -4.84 6.21
N ILE A 95 -4.76 -4.94 4.96
CA ILE A 95 -3.39 -4.61 4.59
C ILE A 95 -3.10 -3.13 4.87
N TYR A 96 -4.04 -2.23 4.54
CA TYR A 96 -3.88 -0.80 4.83
C TYR A 96 -3.77 -0.53 6.34
N ASN A 97 -4.63 -1.14 7.16
CA ASN A 97 -4.58 -0.98 8.61
C ASN A 97 -3.30 -1.55 9.22
N GLN A 98 -2.78 -2.66 8.68
CA GLN A 98 -1.48 -3.21 9.09
C GLN A 98 -0.32 -2.27 8.76
N VAL A 99 -0.37 -1.55 7.63
CA VAL A 99 0.61 -0.50 7.32
C VAL A 99 0.57 0.62 8.36
N ILE A 100 -0.62 1.07 8.77
CA ILE A 100 -0.76 2.09 9.81
C ILE A 100 -0.14 1.58 11.11
N GLN A 101 -0.53 0.38 11.54
CA GLN A 101 -0.02 -0.23 12.78
C GLN A 101 1.52 -0.35 12.76
N ALA A 102 2.10 -0.79 11.65
CA ALA A 102 3.55 -0.93 11.52
C ALA A 102 4.29 0.41 11.65
N LEU A 103 3.72 1.49 11.11
CA LEU A 103 4.30 2.83 11.23
C LEU A 103 4.12 3.40 12.64
N ASP A 104 2.95 3.21 13.25
CA ASP A 104 2.69 3.61 14.63
C ASP A 104 3.65 2.90 15.61
N GLU A 105 3.85 1.59 15.45
CA GLU A 105 4.80 0.82 16.26
C GLU A 105 6.25 1.30 16.11
N ALA A 106 6.65 1.70 14.90
CA ALA A 106 8.01 2.18 14.62
C ALA A 106 8.34 3.53 15.28
N VAL A 107 7.33 4.34 15.62
CA VAL A 107 7.52 5.68 16.21
C VAL A 107 7.19 5.75 17.70
N LEU A 108 6.73 4.65 18.30
CA LEU A 108 6.50 4.51 19.74
C LEU A 108 7.75 4.04 20.51
N GLY A 109 8.88 3.83 19.82
CA GLY A 109 10.17 3.41 20.37
C GLY A 109 11.05 4.54 20.89
#